data_AF-A0A8S9NA37-F1
#
_entry.id   AF-A0A8S9NA37-F1
#
_cell.length_a   1.000
_cell.length_b   1.000
_cell.length_c   1.000
_cell.angle_alpha   90.00
_cell.angle_beta   90.00
_cell.angle_gamma   90.00
#
_symmetry.space_group_name_H-M   'P 1'
#
loop_
_entity.id
_entity.type
_entity.pdbx_description
1 polymer ?
#
loop_
_entity_poly.entity_id
_entity_poly.type
_entity_poly.pdbx_seq_one_letter_code
_entity_poly.pdbx_strand_id
1 'polypeptide(L)' 'MTYLDDLLVSLPDDLLMMRQLHAVYGEWLLNDGRWDFVVDNVKGARIIFFGEGSTHAELLAMAQEDYNLDMST' A
#
# COMPACT_ATOMS: atom_id res chain seq x y z
N MET A 1 11.13 -5.98 24.13
CA MET A 1 10.94 -4.84 23.20
C MET A 1 12.28 -4.14 23.11
N THR A 2 13.21 -4.70 22.34
CA THR A 2 14.59 -4.16 22.17
C THR A 2 15.19 -4.65 20.85
N TYR A 3 14.86 -5.89 20.45
CA TYR A 3 15.36 -6.48 19.20
C TYR A 3 14.90 -5.78 17.91
N LEU A 4 13.73 -5.14 17.89
CA LEU A 4 13.24 -4.42 16.71
C LEU A 4 13.89 -3.03 16.57
N ASP A 5 14.16 -2.38 17.70
CA ASP A 5 14.74 -1.04 17.73
C ASP A 5 16.23 -1.06 17.36
N ASP A 6 16.98 -2.05 17.83
CA ASP A 6 18.40 -2.23 17.48
C ASP A 6 18.60 -2.63 16.01
N LEU A 7 17.64 -3.36 15.43
CA LEU A 7 17.66 -3.70 14.00
C LEU A 7 17.43 -2.43 13.15
N LEU A 8 16.57 -1.52 13.60
CA LEU A 8 16.27 -0.26 12.92
C LEU A 8 17.51 0.65 12.83
N VAL A 9 18.34 0.70 13.88
CA VAL A 9 19.57 1.54 13.93
C VAL A 9 20.65 1.11 12.93
N SER A 10 20.58 -0.13 12.43
CA SER A 10 21.58 -0.69 11.51
C SER A 10 21.11 -0.79 10.05
N LEU A 11 19.88 -0.38 9.76
CA LEU A 11 19.39 -0.31 8.40
C LEU A 11 20.00 0.93 7.71
N PRO A 12 20.50 0.82 6.47
CA PRO A 12 20.91 1.99 5.69
C PRO A 12 19.82 3.07 5.70
N ASP A 13 20.21 4.35 5.74
CA ASP A 13 19.29 5.50 5.84
C ASP A 13 18.13 5.43 4.82
N ASP A 14 18.38 4.85 3.64
CA ASP A 14 17.38 4.62 2.60
C ASP A 14 16.20 3.73 3.07
N LEU A 15 16.45 2.76 3.95
CA LEU A 15 15.41 1.89 4.53
C LEU A 15 14.68 2.57 5.70
N LEU A 16 15.32 3.53 6.38
CA LEU A 16 14.71 4.34 7.44
C LEU A 16 13.70 5.36 6.89
N MET A 17 13.79 5.71 5.61
CA MET A 17 12.87 6.62 4.93
C MET A 17 11.72 5.90 4.20
N MET A 18 11.56 4.59 4.40
CA MET A 18 10.42 3.86 3.84
C MET A 18 9.16 4.10 4.67
N ARG A 19 8.11 4.57 3.99
CA ARG A 19 6.75 4.73 4.50
C ARG A 19 5.96 3.45 4.25
N GLN A 20 5.10 3.12 5.20
CA GLN A 20 4.22 1.97 5.13
C GLN A 20 2.80 2.43 4.78
N LEU A 21 2.23 1.91 3.69
CA LEU A 21 0.82 2.07 3.34
C LEU A 21 0.11 0.73 3.47
N HIS A 22 -0.96 0.71 4.27
CA HIS A 22 -1.84 -0.44 4.36
C HIS A 22 -2.92 -0.31 3.29
N ALA A 23 -2.97 -1.26 2.37
CA ALA A 23 -3.99 -1.33 1.32
C ALA A 23 -4.88 -2.55 1.55
N VAL A 24 -6.20 -2.34 1.45
CA VAL A 24 -7.20 -3.40 1.49
C VAL A 24 -7.88 -3.46 0.12
N TYR A 25 -7.99 -4.66 -0.42
CA TYR A 25 -8.69 -4.87 -1.68
C TYR A 25 -10.19 -4.98 -1.42
N GLY A 26 -11.00 -4.45 -2.33
CA GLY A 26 -12.44 -4.45 -2.18
C GLY A 26 -13.13 -3.54 -3.17
N GLU A 27 -14.44 -3.43 -3.01
CA GLU A 27 -15.30 -2.59 -3.84
C GLU A 27 -16.18 -1.69 -2.97
N TRP A 28 -16.50 -0.51 -3.50
CA TRP A 28 -17.46 0.39 -2.90
C TRP A 28 -18.86 0.06 -3.43
N LEU A 29 -19.79 -0.25 -2.53
CA LEU A 29 -21.20 -0.49 -2.85
C LEU A 29 -22.05 0.64 -2.27
N LEU A 30 -22.99 1.15 -3.07
CA LEU A 30 -23.97 2.14 -2.63
C LEU A 30 -25.27 1.44 -2.24
N ASN A 31 -25.56 1.37 -0.94
CA ASN A 31 -26.78 0.79 -0.38
C ASN A 31 -27.54 1.85 0.43
N ASP A 32 -28.81 2.08 0.10
CA ASP A 32 -29.69 3.02 0.82
C ASP A 32 -29.07 4.43 1.05
N GLY A 33 -28.33 4.93 0.06
CA GLY A 33 -27.66 6.24 0.12
C GLY A 33 -26.38 6.27 0.96
N ARG A 34 -25.89 5.11 1.41
CA ARG A 34 -24.64 4.94 2.14
C ARG A 34 -23.64 4.14 1.30
N TRP A 35 -22.39 4.58 1.32
CA TRP A 35 -21.28 3.81 0.76
C TRP A 35 -20.73 2.84 1.79
N ASP A 36 -20.78 1.55 1.46
CA ASP A 36 -20.14 0.49 2.22
C ASP A 36 -18.94 -0.03 1.43
N PHE A 37 -17.78 -0.12 2.06
CA PHE A 37 -16.62 -0.76 1.49
C PHE A 37 -16.64 -2.25 1.83
N VAL A 38 -16.77 -3.10 0.82
CA VAL A 38 -16.75 -4.55 0.97
C VAL A 38 -15.36 -5.06 0.63
N VAL A 39 -14.69 -5.62 1.62
CA VAL A 39 -13.34 -6.18 1.48
C VAL A 39 -13.41 -7.48 0.67
N ASP A 40 -12.54 -7.60 -0.33
CA ASP A 40 -12.28 -8.83 -1.06
C ASP A 40 -11.54 -9.80 -0.12
N ASN A 41 -12.27 -10.82 0.35
CA ASN A 41 -11.75 -11.80 1.30
C ASN A 41 -10.78 -12.83 0.67
N VAL A 42 -10.65 -12.85 -0.66
CA VAL A 42 -9.69 -13.69 -1.38
C VAL A 42 -8.38 -12.94 -1.55
N LYS A 43 -8.41 -11.66 -1.94
CA LYS A 43 -7.22 -10.81 -2.08
C LYS A 43 -6.69 -10.30 -0.74
N GLY A 44 -7.58 -10.04 0.23
CA GLY A 44 -7.22 -9.63 1.58
C GLY A 44 -6.62 -8.22 1.67
N ALA A 45 -5.57 -8.09 2.48
CA ALA A 45 -4.85 -6.84 2.72
C ALA A 45 -3.37 -7.00 2.39
N ARG A 46 -2.73 -5.90 2.04
CA ARG A 46 -1.30 -5.84 1.79
C ARG A 46 -0.68 -4.63 2.46
N ILE A 47 0.62 -4.75 2.68
CA ILE A 47 1.47 -3.66 3.11
C ILE A 47 2.34 -3.27 1.91
N ILE A 48 2.30 -1.99 1.55
CA ILE A 48 3.12 -1.38 0.51
C ILE A 48 4.19 -0.53 1.20
N PHE A 49 5.45 -0.70 0.80
CA PHE A 49 6.56 0.12 1.27
C PHE A 49 7.02 1.03 0.13
N PHE A 50 7.22 2.31 0.42
CA PHE A 50 7.65 3.30 -0.57
C PHE A 50 8.51 4.37 0.09
N GLY A 51 9.38 5.03 -0.66
CA GLY A 51 10.25 6.07 -0.12
C GLY A 51 9.46 7.34 0.22
N GLU A 52 9.90 8.11 1.21
CA GLU A 52 9.30 9.39 1.57
C GLU A 52 9.23 10.39 0.39
N GLY A 53 10.14 10.27 -0.57
CA GLY A 53 10.18 11.08 -1.80
C GLY A 53 9.44 10.50 -3.00
N SER A 54 8.68 9.41 -2.85
CA SER A 54 8.02 8.76 -3.99
C SER A 54 7.04 9.71 -4.68
N THR A 55 7.22 9.83 -5.99
CA THR A 55 6.40 10.66 -6.88
C THR A 55 5.05 9.99 -7.15
N HIS A 56 4.06 10.78 -7.58
CA HIS A 56 2.77 10.25 -8.01
C HIS A 56 2.89 9.16 -9.08
N ALA A 57 3.83 9.31 -10.03
CA ALA A 57 4.06 8.33 -11.10
C ALA A 57 4.56 6.98 -10.57
N GLU A 58 5.47 6.99 -9.58
CA GLU A 58 5.96 5.77 -8.94
C GLU A 58 4.86 5.09 -8.12
N LEU A 59 4.08 5.86 -7.36
CA LEU A 59 2.91 5.34 -6.63
C LEU A 59 1.86 4.72 -7.59
N LEU A 60 1.62 5.38 -8.73
CA LEU A 60 0.70 4.89 -9.75
C LEU A 60 1.19 3.61 -10.41
N ALA A 61 2.48 3.53 -10.75
CA ALA A 61 3.08 2.34 -11.36
C ALA A 61 2.98 1.13 -10.42
N MET A 62 3.26 1.31 -9.12
CA MET A 62 3.07 0.26 -8.12
C MET A 62 1.62 -0.21 -8.07
N ALA A 63 0.66 0.72 -8.02
CA ALA A 63 -0.76 0.36 -8.02
C ALA A 63 -1.18 -0.36 -9.32
N GLN A 64 -0.66 0.05 -10.49
CA GLN A 64 -1.00 -0.60 -11.75
C GLN A 64 -0.49 -2.04 -11.80
N GLU A 65 0.76 -2.27 -11.41
CA GLU A 65 1.34 -3.62 -11.29
C GLU A 65 0.54 -4.48 -10.31
N ASP A 66 0.21 -3.92 -9.14
CA ASP A 66 -0.48 -4.62 -8.07
C ASP A 66 -1.91 -5.04 -8.40
N TYR A 67 -2.62 -4.21 -9.15
CA TYR A 67 -4.00 -4.46 -9.55
C TYR A 67 -4.09 -5.10 -10.94
N ASN A 68 -2.94 -5.39 -11.57
CA ASN A 68 -2.82 -5.87 -12.95
C ASN A 68 -3.70 -5.05 -13.91
N LEU A 69 -3.70 -3.73 -13.70
CA LEU A 69 -4.48 -2.79 -14.50
C LEU A 69 -3.77 -2.60 -15.82
N ASP A 70 -4.49 -2.83 -16.91
CA ASP A 70 -3.93 -2.65 -18.25
C ASP A 70 -3.60 -1.16 -18.45
N MET A 71 -2.36 -0.86 -18.83
CA MET A 71 -1.89 0.52 -19.05
C MET A 71 -2.38 1.10 -20.39
N SER A 72 -3.42 0.52 -20.99
CA SER A 72 -4.01 1.06 -22.21
C SER A 72 -4.74 2.37 -21.88
N THR A 73 -4.06 3.49 -22.14
CA THR A 73 -4.67 4.82 -22.21
C THR A 73 -4.77 5.22 -23.68
#